data_AF-A0A8T6LU61-F1
#
_entry.id   AF-A0A8T6LU61-F1
#
_cell.length_a   1.000
_cell.length_b   1.000
_cell.length_c   1.000
_cell.angle_alpha   90.00
_cell.angle_beta   90.00
_cell.angle_gamma   90.00
#
_symmetry.space_group_name_H-M   'P 1'
#
loop_
_entity.id
_entity.type
_entity.pdbx_description
1 polymer ?
#
loop_
_entity_poly.entity_id
_entity_poly.type
_entity_poly.pdbx_seq_one_letter_code
_entity_poly.pdbx_strand_id
1 'polypeptide(L)' 'MKFQEKVWKLLEQIPEGKVAKYGIIAKKLNSKAFRAVGNACHNNPNAPKIPCHRVVNSNGNVGGFAAGIDN' A
#
# COMPACT_ATOMS: atom_id res chain seq x y z
N MET A 1 10.90 -14.55 -4.81
CA MET A 1 9.86 -13.49 -4.81
C MET A 1 10.21 -12.47 -3.73
N LYS A 2 10.47 -11.22 -4.13
CA LYS A 2 10.90 -10.13 -3.23
C LYS A 2 9.74 -9.66 -2.35
N PHE A 3 10.03 -9.04 -1.20
CA PHE A 3 9.00 -8.51 -0.30
C PHE A 3 8.08 -7.50 -1.02
N GLN A 4 8.66 -6.62 -1.83
CA GLN A 4 7.92 -5.61 -2.60
C GLN A 4 6.92 -6.25 -3.58
N GLU A 5 7.34 -7.29 -4.32
CA GLU A 5 6.44 -8.02 -5.22
C GLU A 5 5.26 -8.65 -4.47
N LYS A 6 5.49 -9.15 -3.25
CA LYS A 6 4.42 -9.72 -2.42
C LYS A 6 3.43 -8.65 -1.97
N VAL A 7 3.93 -7.46 -1.63
CA VAL A 7 3.09 -6.30 -1.34
C VAL A 7 2.25 -5.94 -2.56
N TRP A 8 2.86 -5.81 -3.73
CA TRP A 8 2.18 -5.42 -4.96
C TRP A 8 1.06 -6.40 -5.35
N LYS A 9 1.28 -7.72 -5.25
CA LYS A 9 0.20 -8.71 -5.46
C LYS A 9 -0.97 -8.54 -4.50
N LEU A 10 -0.73 -8.12 -3.26
CA LEU A 10 -1.80 -7.84 -2.30
C LEU A 10 -2.53 -6.53 -2.61
N LEU A 11 -1.83 -5.54 -3.20
CA LEU A 11 -2.46 -4.29 -3.63
C LEU A 11 -3.43 -4.52 -4.79
N GLU A 12 -3.06 -5.36 -5.75
CA GLU A 12 -3.93 -5.72 -6.89
C GLU A 12 -5.25 -6.37 -6.45
N GLN A 13 -5.29 -6.98 -5.26
CA GLN A 13 -6.51 -7.56 -4.69
C GLN A 13 -7.46 -6.52 -4.08
N ILE A 14 -7.06 -5.25 -3.96
CA ILE A 14 -7.90 -4.20 -3.39
C ILE A 14 -8.90 -3.74 -4.47
N PRO A 15 -10.20 -4.05 -4.33
CA PRO A 15 -11.19 -3.68 -5.33
C PRO A 15 -11.37 -2.16 -5.37
N GLU A 16 -11.93 -1.68 -6.48
CA GLU A 16 -12.28 -0.28 -6.63
C GLU A 16 -13.31 0.17 -5.58
N GLY A 17 -13.21 1.42 -5.13
CA GLY A 17 -14.05 1.97 -4.06
C GLY A 17 -13.73 1.46 -2.65
N LYS A 18 -12.73 0.58 -2.47
CA LYS A 18 -12.27 0.14 -1.15
C LYS A 18 -10.83 0.53 -0.88
N VAL A 19 -10.51 0.66 0.41
CA VAL A 19 -9.16 0.94 0.91
C VAL A 19 -8.69 -0.15 1.87
N ALA A 20 -7.39 -0.38 1.92
CA ALA A 20 -6.74 -1.27 2.87
C ALA A 20 -5.77 -0.50 3.76
N LYS A 21 -5.53 -0.97 4.99
CA LYS A 21 -4.53 -0.35 5.88
C LYS A 21 -3.16 -0.98 5.66
N TYR A 22 -2.08 -0.19 5.75
CA TYR A 22 -0.69 -0.72 5.74
C TYR A 22 -0.49 -1.87 6.74
N GLY A 23 -1.11 -1.75 7.92
CA GLY A 23 -1.13 -2.77 8.96
C GLY A 23 -1.71 -4.11 8.52
N ILE A 24 -2.79 -4.08 7.73
CA ILE A 24 -3.48 -5.29 7.26
C ILE A 24 -2.64 -6.00 6.19
N ILE A 25 -2.01 -5.24 5.30
CA ILE A 25 -1.13 -5.80 4.26
C ILE A 25 0.08 -6.48 4.91
N ALA A 26 0.73 -5.82 5.87
CA ALA A 26 1.85 -6.42 6.59
C ALA A 26 1.43 -7.69 7.35
N LYS A 27 0.27 -7.67 8.03
CA LYS A 27 -0.30 -8.85 8.70
C LYS A 27 -0.57 -10.00 7.74
N LYS A 28 -1.12 -9.75 6.55
CA LYS A 28 -1.31 -10.77 5.50
C LYS A 28 0.00 -11.38 5.03
N LEU A 29 1.11 -10.64 5.12
CA LEU A 29 2.45 -11.13 4.85
C LEU A 29 3.13 -11.79 6.05
N ASN A 30 2.39 -12.05 7.15
CA ASN A 30 2.92 -12.51 8.44
C ASN A 30 4.10 -11.66 8.93
N SER A 31 4.03 -10.36 8.70
CA SER A 31 5.08 -9.41 9.02
C SER A 31 4.55 -8.22 9.80
N LYS A 32 5.39 -7.66 10.69
CA LYS A 32 5.14 -6.36 11.35
C LYS A 32 5.78 -5.19 10.60
N ALA A 33 6.25 -5.40 9.37
CA ALA A 33 7.02 -4.42 8.60
C ALA A 33 6.13 -3.38 7.89
N PHE A 34 5.29 -2.65 8.64
CA PHE A 34 4.39 -1.63 8.09
C PHE A 34 5.12 -0.54 7.30
N ARG A 35 6.30 -0.13 7.79
CA ARG A 35 7.18 0.84 7.10
C ARG A 35 7.69 0.31 5.76
N ALA A 36 8.04 -0.97 5.69
CA ALA A 36 8.49 -1.59 4.44
C ALA A 36 7.36 -1.69 3.42
N VAL A 37 6.11 -1.90 3.85
CA VAL A 37 4.93 -1.84 2.97
C VAL A 37 4.76 -0.43 2.42
N GLY A 38 4.89 0.61 3.26
CA GLY A 38 4.90 2.01 2.83
C GLY A 38 5.95 2.28 1.76
N ASN A 39 7.20 1.86 2.00
CA ASN A 39 8.28 2.00 1.02
C ASN A 39 8.02 1.23 -0.27
N ALA A 40 7.40 0.05 -0.21
CA ALA A 40 7.02 -0.72 -1.39
C ALA A 40 5.90 -0.03 -2.19
N CYS A 41 4.99 0.68 -1.52
CA CYS A 41 3.95 1.49 -2.15
C CYS A 41 4.54 2.75 -2.79
N HIS A 42 5.52 3.39 -2.15
CA HIS A 42 6.23 4.56 -2.67
C HIS A 42 7.08 4.21 -3.91
N ASN A 43 7.84 3.11 -3.83
CA ASN A 43 8.69 2.62 -4.92
C ASN A 43 7.93 1.74 -5.92
N ASN A 44 6.63 1.98 -6.13
CA ASN A 44 5.82 1.20 -7.06
C ASN A 44 6.04 1.73 -8.50
N PRO A 45 6.78 1.00 -9.36
CA PRO A 45 7.04 1.46 -10.74
C PRO A 45 5.81 1.37 -11.64
N ASN A 46 4.78 0.62 -11.22
CA ASN A 46 3.60 0.31 -12.01
C ASN A 46 2.37 1.09 -11.52
N ALA A 47 2.57 2.23 -10.85
CA ALA A 47 1.48 3.16 -10.58
C ALA A 47 0.97 3.75 -11.91
N PRO A 48 -0.36 3.89 -12.13
CA PRO A 48 -1.48 3.60 -11.22
C PRO A 48 -2.06 2.18 -11.32
N LYS A 49 -1.56 1.33 -12.24
CA LYS A 49 -2.06 -0.04 -12.47
C LYS A 49 -2.08 -0.87 -11.19
N ILE A 50 -1.04 -0.75 -10.37
CA ILE A 50 -1.00 -1.30 -9.01
C ILE A 50 -1.50 -0.22 -8.06
N PRO A 51 -2.65 -0.41 -7.38
CA PRO A 51 -3.35 0.68 -6.69
C PRO A 51 -2.75 0.98 -5.31
N CYS A 52 -1.52 1.49 -5.27
CA CYS A 52 -0.87 1.94 -4.04
C CYS A 52 -1.62 3.09 -3.35
N HIS A 53 -2.41 3.85 -4.11
CA HIS A 53 -3.27 4.91 -3.61
C HIS A 53 -4.43 4.44 -2.72
N ARG A 54 -4.80 3.17 -2.80
CA ARG A 54 -5.87 2.58 -1.97
C ARG A 54 -5.38 2.13 -0.60
N VAL A 55 -4.15 2.50 -0.21
CA VAL A 55 -3.57 2.13 1.07
C VAL A 55 -3.53 3.33 2.00
N VAL A 56 -4.15 3.17 3.18
CA VAL A 56 -4.28 4.21 4.19
C VAL A 56 -3.57 3.83 5.49
N ASN A 57 -3.31 4.83 6.33
CA ASN A 57 -2.73 4.62 7.64
C ASN A 57 -3.74 3.98 8.63
N SER A 58 -3.30 3.68 9.85
CA SER A 58 -4.16 3.06 10.89
C SER A 58 -5.42 3.85 11.18
N ASN A 59 -5.34 5.18 11.04
CA ASN A 59 -6.40 6.13 11.36
C ASN A 59 -7.36 6.35 10.18
N GLY A 60 -7.15 5.66 9.05
CA GLY A 60 -7.99 5.81 7.86
C GLY A 60 -7.62 7.00 6.98
N ASN A 61 -6.63 7.80 7.38
CA ASN A 61 -6.15 8.92 6.59
C ASN A 61 -5.18 8.43 5.51
N VAL A 62 -5.21 9.11 4.37
CA VAL A 62 -4.22 8.93 3.31
C VAL A 62 -2.88 9.42 3.85
N GLY A 63 -1.91 8.52 3.97
CA GLY A 63 -0.61 8.82 4.57
C GLY A 63 0.51 8.60 3.56
N GLY A 64 1.32 9.64 3.33
CA GLY A 64 2.57 9.52 2.57
C GLY A 64 2.38 9.29 1.07
N PHE A 65 1.33 9.87 0.48
CA PHE A 65 1.16 9.84 -0.96
C PHE A 65 2.30 10.63 -1.62
N ALA A 66 3.04 10.00 -2.53
CA ALA A 66 4.13 10.65 -3.26
C ALA A 66 3.66 11.83 -4.13
N ALA A 67 2.37 11.88 -4.47
CA ALA A 67 1.76 12.94 -5.27
C ALA A 67 1.21 14.13 -4.44
N GLY A 68 1.45 14.16 -3.13
CA GLY A 68 0.85 15.19 -2.27
C GLY A 68 -0.65 14.95 -2.04
N ILE A 69 -1.17 15.62 -1.03
CA ILE A 69 -2.60 15.79 -0.83
C ILE A 69 -2.85 17.19 -1.39
N ASP A 70 -3.40 17.30 -2.60
CA ASP A 70 -3.85 18.59 -3.10
C ASP A 70 -4.91 19.11 -2.13
N ASN A 71 -4.64 20.28 -1.53
CA ASN A 71 -5.62 21.09 -0.82
C ASN A 71 -6.48 21.84 -1.82
#